data_AF-A0A927S682-F1
#
_entry.id   AF-A0A927S682-F1
#
_cell.length_a   1.000
_cell.length_b   1.000
_cell.length_c   1.000
_cell.angle_alpha   90.00
_cell.angle_beta   90.00
_cell.angle_gamma   90.00
#
_symmetry.space_group_name_H-M   'P 1'
#
loop_
_entity.id
_entity.type
_entity.pdbx_description
1 polymer ?
#
loop_
_entity_poly.entity_id
_entity_poly.type
_entity_poly.pdbx_seq_one_letter_code
_entity_poly.pdbx_strand_id
1 'polypeptide(L)'
;MKKTLALILALVMALSMLTVATAEEPKALKTGLAIVTNLKDSKDAEKAAYDMTLVAVLVDDEGIIHDCKIDSVGATVNFDATGTITSDVTAPVLSKNELGADYGMVAWGGAVAEWDAQADALAQFAIGKTVAEFKAGAIDETGKAPAGSDLATTATIYLGGYVNAVEIAATYAQHLGAKEGDSVKLAVVSDLADSKSATADAAGQAQLYLQAIALSEKDGVITSAYINAVQAKVDFDAAGKITTDLTAPVLSKNQLGEKYGMVAWGGAIAEWDVQAASFCQYITGKTAAEVAGIAVNEKTAPTDADLTATVTIKIGDFKTLVEKAMN
;
A
#
# COMPACT_ATOMS: atom_id res chain seq x y z
N MET A 1 -63.58 23.36 -58.46
CA MET A 1 -62.49 23.59 -59.42
C MET A 1 -61.27 22.82 -58.96
N LYS A 2 -60.74 21.96 -59.85
CA LYS A 2 -59.37 21.39 -59.92
C LYS A 2 -58.81 20.74 -58.63
N LYS A 3 -58.81 19.41 -58.44
CA LYS A 3 -58.28 18.27 -59.22
C LYS A 3 -57.00 17.73 -58.55
N THR A 4 -57.07 16.44 -58.15
CA THR A 4 -56.02 15.39 -58.23
C THR A 4 -54.75 15.55 -57.35
N LEU A 5 -54.16 14.54 -56.71
CA LEU A 5 -53.97 13.13 -57.09
C LEU A 5 -53.36 12.33 -55.90
N ALA A 6 -53.71 11.03 -55.77
CA ALA A 6 -52.81 9.88 -55.47
C ALA A 6 -52.03 9.81 -54.13
N LEU A 7 -51.75 8.67 -53.50
CA LEU A 7 -52.09 7.26 -53.68
C LEU A 7 -51.54 6.52 -52.43
N ILE A 8 -52.22 5.45 -52.06
CA ILE A 8 -51.86 4.42 -51.06
C ILE A 8 -50.45 3.86 -51.31
N LEU A 9 -49.63 3.72 -50.26
CA LEU A 9 -48.68 2.60 -50.15
C LEU A 9 -48.34 2.29 -48.70
N ALA A 10 -48.99 1.26 -48.15
CA ALA A 10 -48.46 0.47 -47.07
C ALA A 10 -47.34 -0.41 -47.65
N LEU A 11 -46.10 -0.22 -47.21
CA LEU A 11 -45.03 -1.20 -47.40
C LEU A 11 -44.04 -1.09 -46.23
N VAL A 12 -44.16 -2.05 -45.32
CA VAL A 12 -43.13 -2.67 -44.47
C VAL A 12 -41.75 -2.00 -44.55
N MET A 13 -41.37 -1.26 -43.51
CA MET A 13 -39.96 -1.16 -43.12
C MET A 13 -39.78 -1.86 -41.79
N ALA A 14 -38.97 -2.90 -41.85
CA ALA A 14 -38.64 -3.79 -40.77
C ALA A 14 -38.12 -3.02 -39.55
N LEU A 15 -38.59 -3.51 -38.41
CA LEU A 15 -38.01 -3.35 -37.10
C LEU A 15 -36.51 -3.75 -37.13
N SER A 16 -35.61 -2.82 -37.46
CA SER A 16 -34.22 -2.95 -37.05
C SER A 16 -34.12 -2.42 -35.62
N MET A 17 -34.53 -3.25 -34.65
CA MET A 17 -33.99 -3.13 -33.30
C MET A 17 -32.48 -3.38 -33.42
N LEU A 18 -31.74 -2.29 -33.64
CA LEU A 18 -30.33 -2.27 -33.31
C LEU A 18 -30.31 -2.41 -31.79
N THR A 19 -30.22 -3.64 -31.29
CA THR A 19 -29.71 -3.88 -29.95
C THR A 19 -28.29 -3.35 -29.97
N VAL A 20 -28.14 -2.06 -29.65
CA VAL A 20 -26.91 -1.58 -29.06
C VAL A 20 -26.81 -2.41 -27.79
N ALA A 21 -26.00 -3.48 -27.84
CA ALA A 21 -25.51 -4.10 -26.64
C ALA A 21 -24.76 -2.98 -25.92
N THR A 22 -25.43 -2.32 -24.99
CA THR A 22 -24.74 -1.49 -24.01
C THR A 22 -23.83 -2.47 -23.30
N ALA A 23 -22.53 -2.42 -23.62
CA ALA A 23 -21.54 -3.12 -22.82
C ALA A 23 -21.82 -2.71 -21.38
N GLU A 24 -22.08 -3.69 -20.52
CA GLU A 24 -22.29 -3.43 -19.10
C GLU A 24 -21.03 -2.73 -18.59
N GLU A 25 -21.19 -1.56 -17.97
CA GLU A 25 -20.06 -0.84 -17.42
C GLU A 25 -19.36 -1.76 -16.39
N PRO A 26 -18.02 -1.88 -16.44
CA PRO A 26 -17.30 -2.72 -15.49
C PRO A 26 -17.66 -2.32 -14.07
N LYS A 27 -17.89 -3.32 -13.20
CA LYS A 27 -18.26 -3.11 -11.80
C LYS A 27 -17.22 -2.23 -11.11
N ALA A 28 -17.67 -1.20 -10.37
CA ALA A 28 -16.77 -0.37 -9.58
C ALA A 28 -16.17 -1.18 -8.41
N LEU A 29 -14.87 -1.03 -8.19
CA LEU A 29 -14.13 -1.65 -7.10
C LEU A 29 -13.56 -0.58 -6.17
N LYS A 30 -13.30 -0.99 -4.93
CA LYS A 30 -12.62 -0.20 -3.91
C LYS A 30 -11.16 -0.60 -3.82
N THR A 31 -10.28 0.38 -3.69
CA THR A 31 -8.84 0.19 -3.50
C THR A 31 -8.51 0.32 -2.03
N GLY A 32 -7.89 -0.71 -1.47
CA GLY A 32 -7.47 -0.77 -0.07
C GLY A 32 -5.96 -0.84 0.07
N LEU A 33 -5.45 -0.21 1.13
CA LEU A 33 -4.05 -0.28 1.55
C LEU A 33 -3.98 -0.44 3.07
N ALA A 34 -3.22 -1.43 3.55
CA ALA A 34 -2.88 -1.59 4.95
C ALA A 34 -1.36 -1.55 5.16
N ILE A 35 -0.94 -0.90 6.25
CA ILE A 35 0.41 -0.97 6.78
C ILE A 35 0.27 -1.33 8.26
N VAL A 36 0.67 -2.53 8.64
CA VAL A 36 0.62 -3.03 10.03
C VAL A 36 2.03 -3.09 10.56
N THR A 37 2.30 -2.39 11.65
CA THR A 37 3.65 -2.26 12.22
C THR A 37 3.75 -2.99 13.55
N ASN A 38 4.83 -3.74 13.75
CA ASN A 38 5.16 -4.41 14.99
C ASN A 38 6.57 -4.03 15.45
N LEU A 39 6.70 -3.65 16.73
CA LEU A 39 7.97 -3.24 17.36
C LEU A 39 8.42 -4.18 18.49
N LYS A 40 7.69 -5.28 18.73
CA LYS A 40 7.82 -6.12 19.93
C LYS A 40 9.21 -6.73 20.13
N ASP A 41 9.97 -6.89 19.05
CA ASP A 41 11.28 -7.52 19.07
C ASP A 41 12.42 -6.52 19.35
N SER A 42 12.08 -5.26 19.62
CA SER A 42 13.01 -4.23 20.10
C SER A 42 13.47 -4.52 21.54
N LYS A 43 14.73 -4.22 21.84
CA LYS A 43 15.37 -4.55 23.12
C LYS A 43 16.37 -3.47 23.55
N ASP A 44 16.36 -3.17 24.85
CA ASP A 44 17.28 -2.23 25.50
C ASP A 44 18.74 -2.55 25.18
N ALA A 45 19.52 -1.50 24.89
CA ALA A 45 20.96 -1.55 24.61
C ALA A 45 21.37 -2.59 23.56
N GLU A 46 20.44 -2.97 22.66
CA GLU A 46 20.66 -3.93 21.58
C GLU A 46 20.12 -3.36 20.27
N LYS A 47 18.80 -3.15 20.18
CA LYS A 47 18.16 -2.81 18.90
C LYS A 47 16.75 -2.25 19.01
N ALA A 48 16.38 -1.44 18.01
CA ALA A 48 15.00 -1.26 17.58
C ALA A 48 14.73 -2.18 16.38
N ALA A 49 13.72 -3.02 16.49
CA ALA A 49 13.33 -3.97 15.44
C ALA A 49 11.95 -3.60 14.89
N TYR A 50 11.85 -3.54 13.56
CA TYR A 50 10.64 -3.18 12.83
C TYR A 50 10.21 -4.35 11.96
N ASP A 51 8.97 -4.79 12.12
CA ASP A 51 8.29 -5.71 11.20
C ASP A 51 7.03 -5.03 10.68
N MET A 52 7.03 -4.67 9.40
CA MET A 52 5.95 -3.96 8.75
C MET A 52 5.33 -4.86 7.67
N THR A 53 4.05 -5.20 7.82
CA THR A 53 3.27 -5.90 6.79
C THR A 53 2.51 -4.89 5.96
N LEU A 54 2.58 -5.04 4.63
CA LEU A 54 1.89 -4.19 3.67
C LEU A 54 0.94 -5.04 2.83
N VAL A 55 -0.27 -4.54 2.62
CA VAL A 55 -1.26 -5.21 1.77
C VAL A 55 -2.01 -4.20 0.93
N ALA A 56 -2.10 -4.46 -0.38
CA ALA A 56 -2.99 -3.77 -1.30
C ALA A 56 -4.10 -4.74 -1.77
N VAL A 57 -5.35 -4.28 -1.83
CA VAL A 57 -6.48 -5.08 -2.32
C VAL A 57 -7.38 -4.28 -3.24
N LEU A 58 -8.01 -4.98 -4.18
CA LEU A 58 -9.25 -4.54 -4.83
C LEU A 58 -10.40 -5.36 -4.27
N VAL A 59 -11.46 -4.68 -3.82
CA VAL A 59 -12.63 -5.33 -3.21
C VAL A 59 -13.90 -4.68 -3.71
N ASP A 60 -14.96 -5.46 -3.93
CA ASP A 60 -16.26 -4.89 -4.31
C ASP A 60 -17.12 -4.48 -3.10
N ASP A 61 -18.35 -4.05 -3.37
CA ASP A 61 -19.29 -3.63 -2.33
C ASP A 61 -19.85 -4.77 -1.49
N GLU A 62 -19.77 -6.01 -2.00
CA GLU A 62 -20.09 -7.24 -1.29
C GLU A 62 -18.92 -7.76 -0.44
N GLY A 63 -17.74 -7.13 -0.53
CA GLY A 63 -16.56 -7.51 0.23
C GLY A 63 -15.77 -8.65 -0.40
N ILE A 64 -16.03 -9.00 -1.66
CA ILE A 64 -15.28 -10.00 -2.42
C ILE A 64 -13.98 -9.37 -2.90
N ILE A 65 -12.86 -10.05 -2.66
CA ILE A 65 -11.53 -9.62 -3.07
C ILE A 65 -11.31 -10.00 -4.54
N HIS A 66 -11.01 -9.02 -5.38
CA HIS A 66 -10.77 -9.18 -6.82
C HIS A 66 -9.29 -9.27 -7.17
N ASP A 67 -8.44 -8.60 -6.40
CA ASP A 67 -6.98 -8.70 -6.51
C ASP A 67 -6.33 -8.39 -5.16
N CYS A 68 -5.14 -8.93 -4.92
CA CYS A 68 -4.41 -8.78 -3.67
C CYS A 68 -2.90 -8.81 -3.92
N LYS A 69 -2.17 -7.91 -3.26
CA LYS A 69 -0.71 -7.92 -3.18
C LYS A 69 -0.25 -7.77 -1.74
N ILE A 70 0.74 -8.57 -1.36
CA ILE A 70 1.29 -8.63 -0.01
C ILE A 70 2.79 -8.35 -0.11
N ASP A 71 3.29 -7.51 0.77
CA ASP A 71 4.71 -7.26 0.96
C ASP A 71 5.04 -7.11 2.44
N SER A 72 6.32 -7.10 2.77
CA SER A 72 6.81 -6.88 4.11
C SER A 72 8.15 -6.16 4.08
N VAL A 73 8.32 -5.20 4.99
CA VAL A 73 9.60 -4.54 5.24
C VAL A 73 10.03 -4.89 6.66
N GLY A 74 11.19 -5.51 6.78
CA GLY A 74 11.86 -5.75 8.05
C GLY A 74 13.10 -4.89 8.15
N ALA A 75 13.28 -4.17 9.24
CA ALA A 75 14.49 -3.38 9.48
C ALA A 75 14.94 -3.47 10.93
N THR A 76 16.22 -3.16 11.18
CA THR A 76 16.77 -3.11 12.52
C THR A 76 17.75 -1.95 12.63
N VAL A 77 17.63 -1.16 13.69
CA VAL A 77 18.61 -0.14 14.07
C VAL A 77 19.25 -0.60 15.37
N ASN A 78 20.55 -0.91 15.35
CA ASN A 78 21.26 -1.35 16.54
C ASN A 78 21.77 -0.13 17.32
N PHE A 79 21.69 -0.19 18.64
CA PHE A 79 22.28 0.80 19.54
C PHE A 79 22.82 0.13 20.80
N ASP A 80 23.84 0.71 21.42
CA ASP A 80 24.53 0.12 22.56
C ASP A 80 24.09 0.71 23.93
N ALA A 81 24.73 0.24 25.00
CA ALA A 81 24.50 0.70 26.38
C ALA A 81 24.96 2.15 26.66
N THR A 82 25.48 2.86 25.65
CA THR A 82 25.78 4.29 25.70
C THR A 82 24.78 5.12 24.90
N GLY A 83 23.72 4.48 24.38
CA GLY A 83 22.76 5.10 23.48
C GLY A 83 23.37 5.47 22.12
N THR A 84 24.47 4.84 21.71
CA THR A 84 25.09 5.10 20.41
C THR A 84 24.54 4.13 19.38
N ILE A 85 24.03 4.64 18.25
CA ILE A 85 23.65 3.80 17.10
C ILE A 85 24.91 3.19 16.49
N THR A 86 24.88 1.87 16.27
CA THR A 86 26.01 1.07 15.76
C THR A 86 25.76 0.47 14.37
N SER A 87 24.51 0.47 13.89
CA SER A 87 24.15 0.06 12.53
C SER A 87 24.41 1.17 11.51
N ASP A 88 24.67 0.78 10.25
CA ASP A 88 24.63 1.71 9.12
C ASP A 88 23.16 2.05 8.78
N VAL A 89 22.73 3.25 9.17
CA VAL A 89 21.37 3.75 8.91
C VAL A 89 21.22 4.39 7.53
N THR A 90 22.27 4.38 6.71
CA THR A 90 22.26 4.87 5.33
C THR A 90 22.12 3.75 4.30
N ALA A 91 22.26 2.49 4.74
CA ALA A 91 22.05 1.33 3.89
C ALA A 91 20.60 1.28 3.37
N PRO A 92 20.37 0.87 2.11
CA PRO A 92 19.02 0.71 1.58
C PRO A 92 18.19 -0.27 2.42
N VAL A 93 16.95 0.10 2.71
CA VAL A 93 15.96 -0.79 3.32
C VAL A 93 15.01 -1.26 2.23
N LEU A 94 15.18 -2.51 1.81
CA LEU A 94 14.38 -3.15 0.76
C LEU A 94 13.25 -3.98 1.37
N SER A 95 12.14 -4.06 0.65
CA SER A 95 11.07 -5.00 0.98
C SER A 95 11.45 -6.44 0.65
N LYS A 96 10.69 -7.39 1.17
CA LYS A 96 10.90 -8.80 0.86
C LYS A 96 10.60 -9.13 -0.60
N ASN A 97 9.64 -8.45 -1.23
CA ASN A 97 9.42 -8.59 -2.67
C ASN A 97 10.58 -8.02 -3.49
N GLU A 98 11.18 -6.91 -3.06
CA GLU A 98 12.37 -6.35 -3.72
C GLU A 98 13.61 -7.24 -3.57
N LEU A 99 13.75 -7.90 -2.42
CA LEU A 99 14.81 -8.87 -2.18
C LEU A 99 14.59 -10.15 -2.99
N GLY A 100 13.34 -10.61 -3.14
CA GLY A 100 13.01 -11.87 -3.80
C GLY A 100 13.85 -13.02 -3.24
N ALA A 101 14.57 -13.72 -4.12
CA ALA A 101 15.46 -14.82 -3.74
C ALA A 101 16.63 -14.40 -2.81
N ASP A 102 17.05 -13.12 -2.84
CA ASP A 102 18.12 -12.62 -1.96
C ASP A 102 17.66 -12.55 -0.49
N TYR A 103 16.35 -12.61 -0.22
CA TYR A 103 15.84 -12.80 1.14
C TYR A 103 16.24 -14.17 1.71
N GLY A 104 16.36 -15.18 0.84
CA GLY A 104 17.10 -16.41 1.11
C GLY A 104 16.40 -17.42 2.01
N MET A 105 15.06 -17.48 1.99
CA MET A 105 14.31 -18.45 2.79
C MET A 105 14.60 -19.89 2.36
N VAL A 106 14.79 -20.15 1.07
CA VAL A 106 15.16 -21.48 0.57
C VAL A 106 16.66 -21.68 0.74
N ALA A 107 17.45 -20.72 0.24
CA ALA A 107 18.91 -20.83 0.20
C ALA A 107 19.53 -21.06 1.60
N TRP A 108 18.99 -20.41 2.63
CA TRP A 108 19.58 -20.41 3.98
C TRP A 108 18.62 -20.87 5.07
N GLY A 109 17.30 -20.77 4.85
CA GLY A 109 16.27 -21.08 5.84
C GLY A 109 15.69 -22.49 5.74
N GLY A 110 16.01 -23.25 4.68
CA GLY A 110 15.46 -24.59 4.46
C GLY A 110 13.95 -24.59 4.17
N ALA A 111 13.40 -23.44 3.77
CA ALA A 111 11.99 -23.33 3.38
C ALA A 111 11.72 -24.04 2.05
N VAL A 112 10.46 -24.42 1.83
CA VAL A 112 10.02 -25.08 0.59
C VAL A 112 9.86 -24.10 -0.59
N ALA A 113 9.72 -22.81 -0.30
CA ALA A 113 9.56 -21.73 -1.28
C ALA A 113 10.11 -20.42 -0.70
N GLU A 114 10.46 -19.49 -1.57
CA GLU A 114 10.85 -18.14 -1.16
C GLU A 114 9.67 -17.37 -0.57
N TRP A 115 9.97 -16.32 0.20
CA TRP A 115 8.94 -15.59 0.94
C TRP A 115 7.86 -15.01 0.02
N ASP A 116 8.27 -14.42 -1.10
CA ASP A 116 7.43 -13.80 -2.11
C ASP A 116 6.43 -14.81 -2.71
N ALA A 117 6.90 -16.01 -3.06
CA ALA A 117 6.04 -17.10 -3.55
C ALA A 117 5.02 -17.55 -2.51
N GLN A 118 5.40 -17.59 -1.22
CA GLN A 118 4.48 -17.94 -0.14
C GLN A 118 3.44 -16.85 0.12
N ALA A 119 3.84 -15.58 0.06
CA ALA A 119 2.95 -14.44 0.20
C ALA A 119 1.99 -14.32 -0.98
N ASP A 120 2.46 -14.52 -2.21
CA ASP A 120 1.61 -14.54 -3.41
C ASP A 120 0.61 -15.71 -3.37
N ALA A 121 1.01 -16.90 -2.89
CA ALA A 121 0.06 -18.00 -2.70
C ALA A 121 -1.11 -17.65 -1.77
N LEU A 122 -0.84 -16.91 -0.69
CA LEU A 122 -1.89 -16.39 0.19
C LEU A 122 -2.74 -15.31 -0.52
N ALA A 123 -2.11 -14.41 -1.26
CA ALA A 123 -2.81 -13.36 -2.00
C ALA A 123 -3.76 -13.95 -3.07
N GLN A 124 -3.29 -14.92 -3.85
CA GLN A 124 -4.11 -15.68 -4.81
C GLN A 124 -5.23 -16.46 -4.11
N PHE A 125 -4.96 -17.01 -2.93
CA PHE A 125 -6.00 -17.66 -2.13
C PHE A 125 -7.12 -16.69 -1.71
N ALA A 126 -6.84 -15.39 -1.56
CA ALA A 126 -7.87 -14.40 -1.22
C ALA A 126 -8.84 -14.09 -2.37
N ILE A 127 -8.40 -14.21 -3.62
CA ILE A 127 -9.17 -13.81 -4.80
C ILE A 127 -10.47 -14.63 -4.91
N GLY A 128 -11.57 -13.94 -5.22
CA GLY A 128 -12.91 -14.49 -5.37
C GLY A 128 -13.61 -14.83 -4.06
N LYS A 129 -13.03 -14.51 -2.91
CA LYS A 129 -13.60 -14.76 -1.57
C LYS A 129 -13.98 -13.46 -0.89
N THR A 130 -15.01 -13.53 -0.05
CA THR A 130 -15.21 -12.49 0.97
C THR A 130 -14.10 -12.55 2.02
N VAL A 131 -13.86 -11.46 2.73
CA VAL A 131 -12.88 -11.41 3.84
C VAL A 131 -13.15 -12.51 4.88
N ALA A 132 -14.42 -12.80 5.18
CA ALA A 132 -14.79 -13.83 6.15
C ALA A 132 -14.42 -15.24 5.66
N GLU A 133 -14.73 -15.58 4.41
CA GLU A 133 -14.37 -16.87 3.80
C GLU A 133 -12.86 -17.03 3.67
N PHE A 134 -12.16 -15.97 3.27
CA PHE A 134 -10.70 -15.93 3.21
C PHE A 134 -10.10 -16.25 4.58
N LYS A 135 -10.50 -15.54 5.63
CA LYS A 135 -9.98 -15.75 6.99
C LYS A 135 -10.22 -17.17 7.50
N ALA A 136 -11.43 -17.70 7.28
CA ALA A 136 -11.80 -19.04 7.74
C ALA A 136 -11.03 -20.16 7.01
N GLY A 137 -10.67 -19.94 5.74
CA GLY A 137 -9.96 -20.94 4.94
C GLY A 137 -8.43 -20.81 4.95
N ALA A 138 -7.90 -19.62 5.16
CA ALA A 138 -6.47 -19.34 4.98
C ALA A 138 -5.60 -19.85 6.11
N ILE A 139 -6.14 -19.91 7.34
CA ILE A 139 -5.37 -20.27 8.54
C ILE A 139 -6.15 -21.18 9.49
N ASP A 140 -5.41 -22.04 10.18
CA ASP A 140 -5.87 -22.78 11.35
C ASP A 140 -5.64 -22.00 12.67
N GLU A 141 -5.92 -22.65 13.80
CA GLU A 141 -5.76 -22.06 15.14
C GLU A 141 -4.31 -21.65 15.48
N THR A 142 -3.32 -22.19 14.75
CA THR A 142 -1.91 -21.82 14.91
C THR A 142 -1.50 -20.61 14.07
N GLY A 143 -2.42 -20.11 13.23
CA GLY A 143 -2.17 -19.03 12.29
C GLY A 143 -1.34 -19.45 11.07
N LYS A 144 -1.27 -20.75 10.78
CA LYS A 144 -0.65 -21.33 9.57
C LYS A 144 -1.72 -21.89 8.64
N ALA A 145 -1.37 -22.12 7.38
CA ALA A 145 -2.27 -22.78 6.44
C ALA A 145 -2.74 -24.15 6.99
N PRO A 146 -4.04 -24.48 6.91
CA PRO A 146 -4.55 -25.75 7.42
C PRO A 146 -3.82 -26.95 6.79
N ALA A 147 -3.41 -27.90 7.63
CA ALA A 147 -2.67 -29.08 7.17
C ALA A 147 -3.44 -29.84 6.08
N GLY A 148 -2.76 -30.15 4.97
CA GLY A 148 -3.34 -30.86 3.82
C GLY A 148 -4.14 -29.98 2.86
N SER A 149 -4.29 -28.68 3.11
CA SER A 149 -4.83 -27.73 2.12
C SER A 149 -3.83 -27.47 0.99
N ASP A 150 -4.34 -27.05 -0.17
CA ASP A 150 -3.49 -26.63 -1.29
C ASP A 150 -2.57 -25.47 -0.89
N LEU A 151 -3.07 -24.53 -0.09
CA LEU A 151 -2.28 -23.40 0.43
C LEU A 151 -1.08 -23.89 1.26
N ALA A 152 -1.26 -24.92 2.10
CA ALA A 152 -0.19 -25.47 2.93
C ALA A 152 0.93 -26.18 2.14
N THR A 153 0.71 -26.48 0.86
CA THR A 153 1.76 -27.04 -0.02
C THR A 153 2.80 -26.00 -0.41
N THR A 154 2.43 -24.72 -0.38
CA THR A 154 3.32 -23.61 -0.75
C THR A 154 3.60 -22.71 0.45
N ALA A 155 2.55 -22.22 1.12
CA ALA A 155 2.65 -21.28 2.23
C ALA A 155 2.81 -22.01 3.58
N THR A 156 4.06 -22.08 4.05
CA THR A 156 4.46 -22.76 5.29
C THR A 156 4.83 -21.81 6.43
N ILE A 157 5.02 -20.52 6.11
CA ILE A 157 5.22 -19.45 7.07
C ILE A 157 3.97 -19.24 7.95
N TYR A 158 4.14 -18.48 9.03
CA TYR A 158 3.01 -17.94 9.77
C TYR A 158 2.25 -16.93 8.90
N LEU A 159 0.94 -17.15 8.73
CA LEU A 159 0.07 -16.37 7.84
C LEU A 159 -0.86 -15.41 8.58
N GLY A 160 -1.06 -15.60 9.89
CA GLY A 160 -2.04 -14.83 10.67
C GLY A 160 -1.88 -13.31 10.59
N GLY A 161 -0.63 -12.82 10.57
CA GLY A 161 -0.33 -11.39 10.42
C GLY A 161 -0.76 -10.84 9.05
N TYR A 162 -0.48 -11.58 7.98
CA TYR A 162 -0.86 -11.20 6.62
C TYR A 162 -2.38 -11.29 6.41
N VAL A 163 -3.02 -12.33 6.93
CA VAL A 163 -4.49 -12.47 6.90
C VAL A 163 -5.19 -11.29 7.58
N ASN A 164 -4.68 -10.86 8.74
CA ASN A 164 -5.18 -9.67 9.44
C ASN A 164 -4.95 -8.38 8.63
N ALA A 165 -3.80 -8.25 7.96
CA ALA A 165 -3.52 -7.08 7.13
C ALA A 165 -4.42 -7.01 5.88
N VAL A 166 -4.77 -8.15 5.26
CA VAL A 166 -5.77 -8.22 4.17
C VAL A 166 -7.14 -7.78 4.65
N GLU A 167 -7.58 -8.22 5.83
CA GLU A 167 -8.84 -7.76 6.42
C GLU A 167 -8.84 -6.24 6.65
N ILE A 168 -7.76 -5.68 7.20
CA ILE A 168 -7.64 -4.23 7.40
C ILE A 168 -7.70 -3.50 6.06
N ALA A 169 -6.96 -3.96 5.05
CA ALA A 169 -6.94 -3.33 3.73
C ALA A 169 -8.34 -3.32 3.09
N ALA A 170 -9.05 -4.45 3.14
CA ALA A 170 -10.41 -4.57 2.60
C ALA A 170 -11.43 -3.74 3.39
N THR A 171 -11.31 -3.70 4.72
CA THR A 171 -12.22 -2.93 5.60
C THR A 171 -12.16 -1.43 5.32
N TYR A 172 -10.97 -0.90 5.05
CA TYR A 172 -10.75 0.53 4.80
C TYR A 172 -10.59 0.88 3.31
N ALA A 173 -10.95 -0.05 2.41
CA ALA A 173 -10.90 0.19 0.97
C ALA A 173 -11.91 1.27 0.56
N GLN A 174 -11.54 2.09 -0.43
CA GLN A 174 -12.32 3.25 -0.86
C GLN A 174 -12.58 3.24 -2.37
N HIS A 175 -13.71 3.82 -2.79
CA HIS A 175 -14.03 4.05 -4.20
C HIS A 175 -13.12 5.15 -4.76
N LEU A 176 -11.97 4.75 -5.32
CA LEU A 176 -10.92 5.65 -5.82
C LEU A 176 -10.77 5.63 -7.35
N GLY A 177 -11.65 4.90 -8.05
CA GLY A 177 -11.67 4.81 -9.51
C GLY A 177 -11.36 3.43 -10.09
N ALA A 178 -10.98 2.46 -9.25
CA ALA A 178 -10.76 1.08 -9.67
C ALA A 178 -12.04 0.42 -10.18
N LYS A 179 -11.89 -0.49 -11.13
CA LYS A 179 -12.99 -1.24 -11.73
C LYS A 179 -12.60 -2.70 -11.97
N GLU A 180 -13.61 -3.54 -12.20
CA GLU A 180 -13.41 -4.92 -12.60
C GLU A 180 -12.56 -5.01 -13.88
N GLY A 181 -11.54 -5.86 -13.84
CA GLY A 181 -10.55 -6.02 -14.92
C GLY A 181 -9.28 -5.19 -14.74
N ASP A 182 -9.22 -4.31 -13.74
CA ASP A 182 -7.97 -3.68 -13.28
C ASP A 182 -7.10 -4.69 -12.52
N SER A 183 -5.79 -4.44 -12.46
CA SER A 183 -4.87 -5.15 -11.55
C SER A 183 -4.34 -4.22 -10.47
N VAL A 184 -4.14 -4.74 -9.26
CA VAL A 184 -3.54 -4.00 -8.15
C VAL A 184 -2.04 -4.22 -8.09
N LYS A 185 -1.32 -3.14 -7.83
CA LYS A 185 0.12 -3.08 -7.60
C LYS A 185 0.36 -2.55 -6.20
N LEU A 186 1.45 -3.02 -5.60
CA LEU A 186 1.94 -2.55 -4.31
C LEU A 186 3.40 -2.20 -4.46
N ALA A 187 3.76 -0.99 -4.06
CA ALA A 187 5.16 -0.58 -3.96
C ALA A 187 5.40 0.16 -2.65
N VAL A 188 6.67 0.15 -2.24
CA VAL A 188 7.12 0.74 -0.98
C VAL A 188 8.45 1.46 -1.19
N VAL A 189 8.67 2.52 -0.42
CA VAL A 189 9.98 3.13 -0.21
C VAL A 189 10.18 3.26 1.30
N SER A 190 11.40 3.00 1.77
CA SER A 190 11.72 3.03 3.19
C SER A 190 13.17 3.40 3.45
N ASP A 191 13.41 4.02 4.59
CA ASP A 191 14.73 4.44 5.04
C ASP A 191 14.80 4.55 6.57
N LEU A 192 16.04 4.68 7.08
CA LEU A 192 16.35 4.86 8.50
C LEU A 192 16.95 6.26 8.77
N ALA A 193 16.81 7.21 7.85
CA ALA A 193 17.60 8.44 7.82
C ALA A 193 17.37 9.37 9.03
N ASP A 194 16.19 9.29 9.64
CA ASP A 194 15.82 10.05 10.84
C ASP A 194 16.28 9.38 12.16
N SER A 195 17.11 8.34 12.07
CA SER A 195 17.69 7.68 13.24
C SER A 195 18.89 8.46 13.79
N LYS A 196 18.94 8.67 15.10
CA LYS A 196 19.98 9.42 15.81
C LYS A 196 20.31 8.80 17.16
N SER A 197 21.60 8.78 17.48
CA SER A 197 22.11 8.40 18.81
C SER A 197 21.59 9.34 19.90
N ALA A 198 21.52 8.83 21.13
CA ALA A 198 21.31 9.65 22.30
C ALA A 198 22.54 10.56 22.53
N THR A 199 22.29 11.67 23.23
CA THR A 199 23.33 12.59 23.70
C THR A 199 23.09 12.91 25.17
N ALA A 200 23.96 13.70 25.79
CA ALA A 200 23.76 14.15 27.17
C ALA A 200 22.46 14.98 27.34
N ASP A 201 22.03 15.68 26.29
CA ASP A 201 20.93 16.66 26.35
C ASP A 201 19.67 16.21 25.60
N ALA A 202 19.72 15.08 24.89
CA ALA A 202 18.61 14.58 24.08
C ALA A 202 18.57 13.05 24.01
N ALA A 203 17.36 12.49 24.05
CA ALA A 203 17.12 11.08 23.80
C ALA A 203 17.53 10.67 22.38
N GLY A 204 17.94 9.41 22.24
CA GLY A 204 18.12 8.77 20.95
C GLY A 204 16.78 8.37 20.36
N GLN A 205 16.74 8.28 19.03
CA GLN A 205 15.57 7.85 18.28
C GLN A 205 16.06 6.93 17.17
N ALA A 206 15.61 5.69 17.16
CA ALA A 206 15.62 4.89 15.94
C ALA A 206 14.29 5.12 15.21
N GLN A 207 14.33 5.29 13.90
CA GLN A 207 13.11 5.46 13.11
C GLN A 207 13.21 4.68 11.80
N LEU A 208 12.19 3.87 11.51
CA LEU A 208 11.89 3.40 10.16
C LEU A 208 10.80 4.31 9.57
N TYR A 209 11.18 5.07 8.55
CA TYR A 209 10.20 5.72 7.67
C TYR A 209 9.82 4.74 6.57
N LEU A 210 8.52 4.56 6.37
CA LEU A 210 8.00 3.72 5.31
C LEU A 210 6.85 4.47 4.63
N GLN A 211 6.86 4.47 3.31
CA GLN A 211 5.75 4.96 2.52
C GLN A 211 5.38 3.93 1.45
N ALA A 212 4.09 3.71 1.26
CA ALA A 212 3.59 2.73 0.31
C ALA A 212 2.45 3.28 -0.55
N ILE A 213 2.25 2.63 -1.69
CA ILE A 213 1.14 2.87 -2.60
C ILE A 213 0.42 1.56 -2.90
N ALA A 214 -0.90 1.56 -2.80
CA ALA A 214 -1.76 0.63 -3.55
C ALA A 214 -2.23 1.36 -4.81
N LEU A 215 -1.91 0.80 -5.97
CA LEU A 215 -2.22 1.42 -7.26
C LEU A 215 -2.97 0.41 -8.10
N SER A 216 -4.12 0.78 -8.66
CA SER A 216 -4.78 -0.04 -9.67
C SER A 216 -4.51 0.51 -11.06
N GLU A 217 -4.30 -0.39 -12.02
CA GLU A 217 -4.04 -0.02 -13.40
C GLU A 217 -4.77 -0.93 -14.38
N LYS A 218 -5.05 -0.34 -15.54
CA LYS A 218 -5.51 -1.05 -16.72
C LYS A 218 -4.65 -0.64 -17.91
N ASP A 219 -4.03 -1.64 -18.55
CA ASP A 219 -3.24 -1.47 -19.76
C ASP A 219 -2.16 -0.37 -19.63
N GLY A 220 -1.53 -0.28 -18.45
CA GLY A 220 -0.47 0.68 -18.15
C GLY A 220 -0.96 2.07 -17.73
N VAL A 221 -2.27 2.26 -17.55
CA VAL A 221 -2.89 3.52 -17.13
C VAL A 221 -3.47 3.37 -15.73
N ILE A 222 -3.15 4.34 -14.86
CA ILE A 222 -3.61 4.36 -13.47
C ILE A 222 -5.11 4.62 -13.43
N THR A 223 -5.88 3.72 -12.79
CA THR A 223 -7.32 3.88 -12.57
C THR A 223 -7.63 4.34 -11.14
N SER A 224 -6.77 3.99 -10.17
CA SER A 224 -6.82 4.51 -8.81
C SER A 224 -5.47 4.45 -8.12
N ALA A 225 -5.30 5.25 -7.07
CA ALA A 225 -4.11 5.23 -6.22
C ALA A 225 -4.48 5.56 -4.77
N TYR A 226 -3.83 4.87 -3.83
CA TYR A 226 -3.92 5.10 -2.40
C TYR A 226 -2.51 5.12 -1.84
N ILE A 227 -2.05 6.30 -1.38
CA ILE A 227 -0.75 6.47 -0.72
C ILE A 227 -0.93 6.57 0.80
N ASN A 228 -0.05 5.92 1.55
CA ASN A 228 0.03 6.03 3.00
C ASN A 228 1.48 5.96 3.49
N ALA A 229 1.78 6.49 4.66
CA ALA A 229 3.10 6.47 5.27
C ALA A 229 3.04 6.17 6.77
N VAL A 230 4.09 5.58 7.31
CA VAL A 230 4.30 5.34 8.74
C VAL A 230 5.67 5.91 9.14
N GLN A 231 5.70 6.55 10.31
CA GLN A 231 6.92 6.94 11.00
C GLN A 231 7.02 6.08 12.27
N ALA A 232 7.60 4.89 12.14
CA ALA A 232 7.75 3.97 13.26
C ALA A 232 8.97 4.37 14.08
N LYS A 233 8.76 4.83 15.31
CA LYS A 233 9.82 5.35 16.18
C LYS A 233 10.02 4.46 17.40
N VAL A 234 11.29 4.25 17.75
CA VAL A 234 11.72 3.65 19.02
C VAL A 234 12.73 4.60 19.66
N ASP A 235 12.27 5.32 20.68
CA ASP A 235 13.07 6.25 21.46
C ASP A 235 13.78 5.52 22.61
N PHE A 236 15.02 5.91 22.87
CA PHE A 236 15.85 5.33 23.94
C PHE A 236 16.70 6.41 24.64
N ASP A 237 17.04 6.18 25.90
CA ASP A 237 17.85 7.11 26.69
C ASP A 237 19.36 6.94 26.46
N ALA A 238 20.17 7.75 27.15
CA ALA A 238 21.63 7.71 27.06
C ALA A 238 22.27 6.42 27.62
N ALA A 239 21.50 5.54 28.26
CA ALA A 239 21.92 4.20 28.66
C ALA A 239 21.44 3.12 27.68
N GLY A 240 20.86 3.52 26.54
CA GLY A 240 20.25 2.62 25.57
C GLY A 240 18.95 2.00 26.05
N LYS A 241 18.33 2.50 27.12
CA LYS A 241 17.06 1.95 27.59
C LYS A 241 15.91 2.49 26.74
N ILE A 242 15.08 1.60 26.19
CA ILE A 242 13.91 1.98 25.41
C ILE A 242 12.91 2.69 26.33
N THR A 243 12.41 3.82 25.83
CA THR A 243 11.42 4.68 26.51
C THR A 243 10.07 4.68 25.80
N THR A 244 10.01 4.26 24.53
CA THR A 244 8.77 4.04 23.81
C THR A 244 7.97 2.86 24.38
N ASP A 245 6.66 3.03 24.50
CA ASP A 245 5.75 1.91 24.74
C ASP A 245 5.63 1.06 23.47
N LEU A 246 6.35 -0.06 23.43
CA LEU A 246 6.38 -0.98 22.29
C LEU A 246 5.04 -1.72 22.06
N THR A 247 4.09 -1.60 23.00
CA THR A 247 2.75 -2.20 22.88
C THR A 247 1.70 -1.23 22.32
N ALA A 248 2.01 0.06 22.31
CA ALA A 248 1.13 1.07 21.73
C ALA A 248 1.01 0.89 20.20
N PRO A 249 -0.17 1.14 19.62
CA PRO A 249 -0.34 1.05 18.17
C PRO A 249 0.48 2.13 17.47
N VAL A 250 1.30 1.73 16.49
CA VAL A 250 1.97 2.65 15.57
C VAL A 250 0.99 3.01 14.46
N LEU A 251 0.52 4.25 14.47
CA LEU A 251 -0.45 4.74 13.50
C LEU A 251 0.24 5.30 12.25
N SER A 252 -0.34 5.01 11.08
CA SER A 252 0.02 5.65 9.83
C SER A 252 -0.49 7.08 9.75
N LYS A 253 0.07 7.88 8.82
CA LYS A 253 -0.36 9.27 8.61
C LYS A 253 -1.84 9.38 8.27
N ASN A 254 -2.39 8.44 7.50
CA ASN A 254 -3.82 8.45 7.17
C ASN A 254 -4.71 8.05 8.37
N GLN A 255 -4.20 7.25 9.30
CA GLN A 255 -4.92 6.94 10.55
C GLN A 255 -4.81 8.08 11.56
N LEU A 256 -3.73 8.86 11.53
CA LEU A 256 -3.57 10.06 12.34
C LEU A 256 -4.48 11.19 11.85
N GLY A 257 -4.58 11.39 10.53
CA GLY A 257 -5.31 12.51 9.92
C GLY A 257 -4.88 13.84 10.54
N GLU A 258 -5.85 14.61 11.04
CA GLU A 258 -5.61 15.88 11.76
C GLU A 258 -4.64 15.77 12.95
N LYS A 259 -4.54 14.60 13.60
CA LYS A 259 -3.60 14.41 14.71
C LYS A 259 -2.14 14.42 14.27
N TYR A 260 -1.86 14.27 12.97
CA TYR A 260 -0.51 14.43 12.43
C TYR A 260 -0.05 15.89 12.53
N GLY A 261 -0.98 16.84 12.40
CA GLY A 261 -0.81 18.24 12.83
C GLY A 261 -0.01 19.12 11.88
N MET A 262 0.02 18.80 10.58
CA MET A 262 0.70 19.64 9.59
C MET A 262 0.08 21.03 9.47
N VAL A 263 -1.25 21.14 9.60
CA VAL A 263 -1.93 22.44 9.59
C VAL A 263 -1.76 23.12 10.93
N ALA A 264 -2.03 22.41 12.02
CA ALA A 264 -2.02 22.96 13.38
C ALA A 264 -0.65 23.53 13.79
N TRP A 265 0.45 22.91 13.36
CA TRP A 265 1.80 23.24 13.83
C TRP A 265 2.78 23.58 12.69
N GLY A 266 2.51 23.13 11.47
CA GLY A 266 3.42 23.25 10.34
C GLY A 266 3.09 24.36 9.34
N GLY A 267 1.94 25.04 9.49
CA GLY A 267 1.49 26.06 8.54
C GLY A 267 1.18 25.51 7.14
N ALA A 268 0.93 24.21 7.02
CA ALA A 268 0.57 23.58 5.76
C ALA A 268 -0.84 23.95 5.32
N ILE A 269 -1.11 23.88 4.00
CA ILE A 269 -2.42 24.19 3.44
C ILE A 269 -3.49 23.12 3.76
N ALA A 270 -3.05 21.91 4.07
CA ALA A 270 -3.88 20.77 4.44
C ALA A 270 -3.02 19.71 5.15
N GLU A 271 -3.67 18.73 5.78
CA GLU A 271 -2.98 17.59 6.39
C GLU A 271 -2.34 16.68 5.35
N TRP A 272 -1.36 15.88 5.77
CA TRP A 272 -0.56 15.05 4.86
C TRP A 272 -1.42 14.10 4.02
N ASP A 273 -2.40 13.45 4.66
CA ASP A 273 -3.32 12.49 4.05
C ASP A 273 -4.20 13.14 2.98
N VAL A 274 -4.66 14.38 3.23
CA VAL A 274 -5.45 15.16 2.28
C VAL A 274 -4.61 15.55 1.06
N GLN A 275 -3.36 15.95 1.27
CA GLN A 275 -2.45 16.28 0.17
C GLN A 275 -2.04 15.01 -0.62
N ALA A 276 -1.82 13.89 0.05
CA ALA A 276 -1.54 12.61 -0.60
C ALA A 276 -2.71 12.12 -1.45
N ALA A 277 -3.95 12.21 -0.93
CA ALA A 277 -5.15 11.90 -1.70
C ALA A 277 -5.32 12.82 -2.93
N SER A 278 -4.99 14.12 -2.79
CA SER A 278 -5.02 15.08 -3.90
C SER A 278 -4.01 14.73 -4.99
N PHE A 279 -2.79 14.30 -4.61
CA PHE A 279 -1.82 13.76 -5.58
C PHE A 279 -2.34 12.50 -6.26
N CYS A 280 -2.91 11.55 -5.51
CA CYS A 280 -3.51 10.33 -6.08
C CYS A 280 -4.58 10.63 -7.13
N GLN A 281 -5.47 11.59 -6.85
CA GLN A 281 -6.49 12.02 -7.82
C GLN A 281 -5.87 12.66 -9.06
N TYR A 282 -4.82 13.46 -8.88
CA TYR A 282 -4.11 14.11 -9.99
C TYR A 282 -3.45 13.11 -10.94
N ILE A 283 -2.97 11.96 -10.44
CA ILE A 283 -2.30 10.95 -11.27
C ILE A 283 -3.26 9.93 -11.90
N THR A 284 -4.54 9.90 -11.50
CA THR A 284 -5.54 9.04 -12.16
C THR A 284 -5.66 9.39 -13.64
N GLY A 285 -5.65 8.36 -14.49
CA GLY A 285 -5.65 8.48 -15.95
C GLY A 285 -4.27 8.73 -16.57
N LYS A 286 -3.20 8.77 -15.78
CA LYS A 286 -1.82 8.90 -16.26
C LYS A 286 -1.10 7.55 -16.32
N THR A 287 -0.06 7.50 -17.12
CA THR A 287 0.95 6.43 -17.16
C THR A 287 2.09 6.72 -16.16
N ALA A 288 2.90 5.71 -15.86
CA ALA A 288 4.09 5.89 -15.01
C ALA A 288 5.06 6.94 -15.57
N ALA A 289 5.25 6.98 -16.89
CA ALA A 289 6.13 7.95 -17.55
C ALA A 289 5.62 9.41 -17.39
N GLU A 290 4.31 9.62 -17.48
CA GLU A 290 3.71 10.93 -17.26
C GLU A 290 3.84 11.38 -15.80
N VAL A 291 3.68 10.44 -14.84
CA VAL A 291 3.89 10.73 -13.42
C VAL A 291 5.36 11.05 -13.12
N ALA A 292 6.29 10.29 -13.69
CA ALA A 292 7.73 10.56 -13.58
C ALA A 292 8.09 11.95 -14.15
N GLY A 293 7.36 12.41 -15.18
CA GLY A 293 7.51 13.73 -15.79
C GLY A 293 6.97 14.91 -14.97
N ILE A 294 6.26 14.70 -13.85
CA ILE A 294 5.72 15.79 -13.02
C ILE A 294 6.86 16.68 -12.51
N ALA A 295 6.78 17.97 -12.84
CA ALA A 295 7.81 18.95 -12.51
C ALA A 295 7.83 19.26 -11.00
N VAL A 296 9.02 19.23 -10.42
CA VAL A 296 9.27 19.53 -9.01
C VAL A 296 10.38 20.57 -8.86
N ASN A 297 10.37 21.29 -7.74
CA ASN A 297 11.45 22.20 -7.36
C ASN A 297 12.61 21.45 -6.69
N GLU A 298 13.65 22.19 -6.27
CA GLU A 298 14.84 21.63 -5.58
C GLU A 298 14.51 20.90 -4.27
N LYS A 299 13.37 21.20 -3.65
CA LYS A 299 12.89 20.52 -2.43
C LYS A 299 11.99 19.33 -2.73
N THR A 300 11.86 18.94 -3.99
CA THR A 300 10.99 17.87 -4.52
C THR A 300 9.48 18.10 -4.34
N ALA A 301 9.05 19.34 -4.10
CA ALA A 301 7.63 19.72 -4.10
C ALA A 301 7.16 20.07 -5.53
N PRO A 302 5.89 19.83 -5.89
CA PRO A 302 5.38 20.09 -7.24
C PRO A 302 5.49 21.58 -7.60
N THR A 303 5.55 21.84 -8.91
CA THR A 303 5.60 23.21 -9.47
C THR A 303 4.47 23.50 -10.46
N ASP A 304 3.71 22.47 -10.84
CA ASP A 304 2.51 22.61 -11.67
C ASP A 304 1.43 23.38 -10.89
N ALA A 305 0.81 24.38 -11.52
CA ALA A 305 -0.21 25.21 -10.88
C ALA A 305 -1.44 24.40 -10.44
N ASP A 306 -1.85 23.40 -11.22
CA ASP A 306 -3.04 22.58 -10.93
C ASP A 306 -2.80 21.66 -9.73
N LEU A 307 -1.55 21.25 -9.51
CA LEU A 307 -1.16 20.40 -8.38
C LEU A 307 -0.78 21.21 -7.14
N THR A 308 -0.10 22.36 -7.30
CA THR A 308 0.36 23.19 -6.17
C THR A 308 -0.76 23.86 -5.38
N ALA A 309 -1.95 23.98 -5.97
CA ALA A 309 -3.15 24.47 -5.26
C ALA A 309 -3.60 23.53 -4.13
N THR A 310 -3.28 22.23 -4.22
CA THR A 310 -3.74 21.20 -3.27
C THR A 310 -2.60 20.37 -2.67
N VAL A 311 -1.41 20.38 -3.28
CA VAL A 311 -0.24 19.61 -2.85
C VAL A 311 0.98 20.51 -2.76
N THR A 312 1.49 20.66 -1.54
CA THR A 312 2.70 21.46 -1.22
C THR A 312 3.80 20.61 -0.59
N ILE A 313 3.49 19.37 -0.18
CA ILE A 313 4.46 18.41 0.30
C ILE A 313 5.41 17.93 -0.80
N LYS A 314 6.52 17.34 -0.37
CA LYS A 314 7.44 16.63 -1.26
C LYS A 314 6.73 15.45 -1.91
N ILE A 315 6.85 15.32 -3.24
CA ILE A 315 6.26 14.23 -4.02
C ILE A 315 7.31 13.35 -4.69
N GLY A 316 8.60 13.55 -4.40
CA GLY A 316 9.68 12.72 -4.97
C GLY A 316 9.43 11.24 -4.75
N ASP A 317 9.22 10.84 -3.50
CA ASP A 317 8.90 9.45 -3.13
C ASP A 317 7.57 8.97 -3.71
N PHE A 318 6.61 9.87 -3.92
CA PHE A 318 5.31 9.52 -4.49
C PHE A 318 5.48 9.11 -5.96
N LYS A 319 6.34 9.84 -6.69
CA LYS A 319 6.70 9.50 -8.07
C LYS A 319 7.48 8.18 -8.12
N THR A 320 8.44 7.98 -7.22
CA THR A 320 9.21 6.72 -7.12
C THR A 320 8.30 5.53 -6.84
N LEU A 321 7.31 5.68 -5.97
CA LEU A 321 6.33 4.64 -5.68
C LEU A 321 5.53 4.23 -6.92
N VAL A 322 5.06 5.21 -7.70
CA VAL A 322 4.34 4.94 -8.95
C VAL A 322 5.23 4.23 -9.96
N GLU A 323 6.48 4.68 -10.12
CA GLU A 323 7.46 4.04 -11.00
C GLU A 323 7.71 2.57 -10.59
N LYS A 324 7.92 2.31 -9.30
CA LYS A 324 8.13 0.95 -8.77
C LYS A 324 6.90 0.06 -8.89
N ALA A 325 5.69 0.62 -8.77
CA ALA A 325 4.45 -0.15 -8.86
C ALA A 325 4.12 -0.58 -10.30
N MET A 326 4.53 0.22 -11.28
CA MET A 326 4.15 0.06 -12.69
C MET A 326 5.23 -0.60 -13.57
N ASN A 327 6.40 -0.90 -13.01
CA ASN A 327 7.53 -1.58 -13.67
C ASN A 327 7.74 -2.98 -13.10
#